data_AF-A0A968UPX4-F1
#
_entry.id   AF-A0A968UPX4-F1
#
_cell.length_a   1.000
_cell.length_b   1.000
_cell.length_c   1.000
_cell.angle_alpha   90.00
_cell.angle_beta   90.00
_cell.angle_gamma   90.00
#
_symmetry.space_group_name_H-M   'P 1'
#
loop_
_entity.id
_entity.type
_entity.pdbx_description
1 polymer ?
#
loop_
_entity_poly.entity_id
_entity_poly.type
_entity_poly.pdbx_seq_one_letter_code
_entity_poly.pdbx_strand_id
1 'polypeptide(L)'
;ERFAGCGFIIEGHTDSIGSEEYNLNLSQRRADAVKKYLTSEFQLDENRLITKPYGKTIPIASNDNEDGRALNRRVEFVRIK
;
A
#
# COMPACT_ATOMS: atom_id res chain seq x y z
N GLU A 1 -18.01 13.65 4.36
CA GLU A 1 -17.55 15.05 4.53
C GLU A 1 -16.08 15.20 4.95
N ARG A 2 -15.56 14.47 5.95
CA ARG A 2 -14.20 14.66 6.52
C ARG A 2 -13.00 14.52 5.56
N PHE A 3 -13.17 13.90 4.39
CA PHE A 3 -12.10 13.70 3.40
C PHE A 3 -12.51 14.12 1.98
N ALA A 4 -13.56 14.93 1.84
CA ALA A 4 -13.95 15.47 0.55
C ALA A 4 -12.84 16.38 -0.01
N GLY A 5 -12.44 16.18 -1.27
CA GLY A 5 -11.38 16.96 -1.92
C GLY A 5 -9.92 16.57 -1.59
N CYS A 6 -9.65 15.70 -0.61
CA CYS A 6 -8.27 15.26 -0.32
C CYS A 6 -7.77 14.18 -1.31
N GLY A 7 -6.53 14.26 -1.75
CA GLY A 7 -5.84 13.16 -2.44
C GLY A 7 -5.14 12.22 -1.44
N PHE A 8 -4.93 10.97 -1.83
CA PHE A 8 -4.19 9.98 -1.05
C PHE A 8 -3.17 9.22 -1.90
N ILE A 9 -2.03 8.92 -1.29
CA ILE A 9 -1.08 7.92 -1.78
C ILE A 9 -1.38 6.62 -1.03
N ILE A 10 -1.57 5.55 -1.78
CA ILE A 10 -1.78 4.19 -1.30
C ILE A 10 -0.43 3.47 -1.41
N GLU A 11 0.21 3.25 -0.27
CA GLU A 11 1.55 2.71 -0.16
C GLU A 11 1.49 1.20 0.06
N GLY A 12 2.11 0.44 -0.83
CA GLY A 12 2.20 -1.03 -0.71
C GLY A 12 3.49 -1.46 -0.03
N HIS A 13 3.39 -2.37 0.95
CA HIS A 13 4.54 -2.93 1.64
C HIS A 13 4.49 -4.46 1.71
N THR A 14 5.67 -5.08 1.84
CA THR A 14 5.86 -6.52 2.01
C THR A 14 6.79 -6.80 3.19
N ASP A 15 6.84 -8.06 3.60
CA ASP A 15 7.94 -8.56 4.43
C ASP A 15 9.21 -8.79 3.59
N SER A 16 10.26 -9.31 4.22
CA SER A 16 11.55 -9.51 3.57
C SER A 16 11.66 -10.74 2.66
N ILE A 17 10.64 -11.60 2.60
CA ILE A 17 10.71 -12.91 1.91
C ILE A 17 10.62 -12.71 0.39
N GLY A 18 11.54 -13.34 -0.34
CA GLY A 18 11.62 -13.25 -1.80
C GLY A 18 12.52 -12.11 -2.31
N SER A 19 12.66 -12.04 -3.63
CA SER A 19 13.52 -11.04 -4.28
C SER A 19 12.97 -9.62 -4.12
N GLU A 20 13.82 -8.63 -4.29
CA GLU A 20 13.42 -7.22 -4.26
C GLU A 20 12.42 -6.91 -5.37
N GLU A 21 12.70 -7.34 -6.60
CA GLU A 21 11.80 -7.18 -7.75
C GLU A 21 10.43 -7.84 -7.52
N TYR A 22 10.41 -9.05 -6.97
CA TYR A 22 9.16 -9.73 -6.64
C TYR A 22 8.33 -8.92 -5.63
N ASN A 23 8.98 -8.43 -4.57
CA ASN A 23 8.32 -7.67 -3.53
C ASN A 23 7.84 -6.30 -4.02
N LEU A 24 8.60 -5.64 -4.88
CA LEU A 24 8.18 -4.39 -5.51
C LEU A 24 6.90 -4.62 -6.33
N ASN A 25 6.89 -5.63 -7.20
CA ASN A 25 5.71 -6.00 -7.99
C ASN A 25 4.53 -6.48 -7.13
N LEU A 26 4.77 -7.21 -6.04
CA LEU A 26 3.72 -7.63 -5.11
C LEU A 26 3.09 -6.43 -4.40
N SER A 27 3.91 -5.50 -3.92
CA SER A 27 3.44 -4.28 -3.26
C SER A 27 2.61 -3.39 -4.19
N GLN A 28 3.03 -3.26 -5.46
CA GLN A 28 2.28 -2.53 -6.49
C GLN A 28 0.87 -3.14 -6.66
N ARG A 29 0.80 -4.45 -6.90
CA ARG A 29 -0.48 -5.16 -7.10
C ARG A 29 -1.42 -5.01 -5.90
N ARG A 30 -0.89 -5.00 -4.68
CA ARG A 30 -1.69 -4.76 -3.46
C ARG A 30 -2.27 -3.35 -3.42
N ALA A 31 -1.44 -2.33 -3.68
CA ALA A 31 -1.88 -0.95 -3.71
C ALA A 31 -2.94 -0.72 -4.82
N ASP A 32 -2.73 -1.30 -6.01
CA ASP A 32 -3.67 -1.20 -7.13
C ASP A 32 -5.00 -1.92 -6.85
N ALA A 33 -4.98 -3.07 -6.18
CA ALA A 33 -6.19 -3.76 -5.77
C ALA A 33 -7.04 -2.91 -4.81
N VAL A 34 -6.40 -2.24 -3.86
CA VAL A 34 -7.08 -1.31 -2.94
C VAL A 34 -7.62 -0.09 -3.69
N LYS A 35 -6.83 0.52 -4.57
CA LYS A 35 -7.31 1.62 -5.44
C LYS A 35 -8.55 1.20 -6.23
N LYS A 36 -8.48 0.04 -6.90
CA LYS A 36 -9.57 -0.50 -7.71
C LYS A 36 -10.83 -0.73 -6.89
N TYR A 37 -10.71 -1.29 -5.69
CA TYR A 37 -11.84 -1.50 -4.80
C TYR A 37 -12.49 -0.18 -4.36
N LEU A 38 -11.67 0.83 -4.04
CA LEU A 38 -12.16 2.15 -3.66
C LEU A 38 -12.87 2.89 -4.79
N THR A 39 -12.37 2.77 -6.02
CA THR A 39 -13.02 3.37 -7.18
C THR A 39 -14.28 2.60 -7.59
N SER A 40 -14.31 1.27 -7.49
CA SER A 40 -15.48 0.46 -7.87
C SER A 40 -16.62 0.57 -6.87
N GLU A 41 -16.34 0.35 -5.59
CA GLU A 41 -17.38 0.22 -4.57
C GLU A 41 -17.85 1.57 -4.02
N PHE A 42 -16.95 2.55 -3.93
CA PHE A 42 -17.23 3.86 -3.32
C PHE A 42 -17.20 5.02 -4.31
N GLN A 43 -16.96 4.73 -5.60
CA GLN A 43 -16.94 5.73 -6.67
C GLN A 43 -16.03 6.92 -6.36
N LEU A 44 -14.92 6.67 -5.64
CA LEU A 44 -13.90 7.69 -5.42
C LEU A 44 -13.25 8.03 -6.76
N ASP A 45 -13.04 9.33 -7.01
CA ASP A 45 -12.33 9.79 -8.20
C ASP A 45 -10.91 9.21 -8.22
N GLU A 46 -10.60 8.51 -9.30
CA GLU A 46 -9.34 7.82 -9.50
C GLU A 46 -8.15 8.79 -9.42
N ASN A 47 -8.32 10.04 -9.88
CA ASN A 47 -7.28 11.06 -9.88
C ASN A 47 -6.84 11.47 -8.47
N ARG A 48 -7.68 11.18 -7.46
CA ARG A 48 -7.38 11.43 -6.05
C ARG A 48 -6.61 10.30 -5.40
N LEU A 49 -6.37 9.18 -6.09
CA LEU A 49 -5.73 7.99 -5.57
C LEU A 49 -4.47 7.63 -6.39
N ILE A 50 -3.30 7.81 -5.78
CA ILE A 50 -2.00 7.45 -6.35
C ILE A 50 -1.51 6.18 -5.68
N THR A 51 -1.06 5.17 -6.42
CA THR A 51 -0.45 3.97 -5.84
C THR A 51 1.06 4.09 -5.86
N LYS A 52 1.73 3.62 -4.81
CA LYS A 52 3.19 3.62 -4.72
C LYS A 52 3.71 2.32 -4.11
N PRO A 53 4.60 1.59 -4.82
CA PRO A 53 5.16 0.36 -4.31
C PRO A 53 6.44 0.64 -3.54
N TYR A 54 6.57 0.08 -2.33
CA TYR A 54 7.82 0.11 -1.56
C TYR A 54 8.45 -1.27 -1.38
N GLY A 55 7.73 -2.34 -1.72
CA GLY A 55 8.17 -3.70 -1.42
C GLY A 55 8.59 -3.83 0.05
N LYS A 56 9.81 -4.33 0.27
CA LYS A 56 10.38 -4.61 1.59
C LYS A 56 11.26 -3.48 2.16
N THR A 57 11.28 -2.31 1.53
CA THR A 57 12.26 -1.24 1.86
C THR A 57 11.90 -0.41 3.09
N ILE A 58 10.63 -0.44 3.53
CA ILE A 58 10.14 0.33 4.68
C ILE A 58 9.46 -0.62 5.69
N PRO A 59 10.23 -1.42 6.45
CA PRO A 59 9.70 -2.26 7.51
C PRO A 59 9.34 -1.42 8.74
N ILE A 60 8.27 -1.81 9.42
CA ILE A 60 7.82 -1.23 10.70
C ILE A 60 8.02 -2.18 11.88
N ALA A 61 8.35 -3.44 11.59
CA ALA A 61 8.68 -4.47 12.58
C ALA A 61 9.81 -5.37 12.07
N SER A 62 10.40 -6.18 12.96
CA SER A 62 11.42 -7.17 12.60
C SER A 62 10.88 -8.16 11.56
N ASN A 63 11.73 -8.60 10.63
CA ASN A 63 11.38 -9.67 9.69
C ASN A 63 11.83 -11.07 10.18
N ASP A 64 12.45 -11.15 11.34
CA ASP A 64 13.05 -12.38 11.86
C ASP A 64 12.00 -13.35 12.42
N ASN A 65 10.84 -12.82 12.83
CA ASN A 65 9.71 -13.60 13.33
C ASN A 65 8.45 -13.35 12.48
N GLU A 66 7.48 -14.27 12.58
CA GLU A 66 6.26 -14.20 11.76
C GLU A 66 5.37 -13.01 12.11
N ASP A 67 5.28 -12.64 13.39
CA ASP A 67 4.44 -11.53 13.83
C ASP A 67 4.90 -10.21 13.21
N GLY A 68 6.21 -9.94 13.21
CA GLY A 68 6.77 -8.75 12.59
C GLY A 68 6.66 -8.76 11.06
N ARG A 69 6.79 -9.92 10.41
CA ARG A 69 6.49 -10.05 8.98
C ARG A 69 5.02 -9.74 8.68
N ALA A 70 4.10 -10.21 9.51
CA ALA A 70 2.68 -9.92 9.36
C ALA A 70 2.40 -8.41 9.44
N LEU A 71 3.06 -7.69 10.36
CA LEU A 71 2.98 -6.23 10.43
C LEU A 71 3.55 -5.54 9.18
N ASN A 72 4.63 -6.06 8.60
CA ASN A 72 5.23 -5.49 7.39
C ASN A 72 4.38 -5.69 6.13
N ARG A 73 3.59 -6.77 6.05
CA ARG A 73 2.65 -7.04 4.95
C ARG A 73 1.40 -6.16 5.06
N ARG A 74 1.50 -4.89 4.66
CA ARG A 74 0.44 -3.89 4.84
C ARG A 74 0.24 -2.98 3.63
N VAL A 75 -0.85 -2.22 3.67
CA VAL A 75 -1.11 -1.07 2.81
C VAL A 75 -1.41 0.13 3.69
N GLU A 76 -0.79 1.27 3.42
CA GLU A 76 -1.00 2.53 4.15
C GLU A 76 -1.60 3.62 3.25
N PHE A 77 -2.32 4.55 3.86
CA PHE A 77 -2.89 5.72 3.18
C PHE A 77 -2.22 6.99 3.70
N VAL A 78 -1.49 7.68 2.83
CA VAL A 78 -0.86 8.96 3.14
C VAL A 78 -1.64 10.07 2.46
N ARG A 79 -2.15 11.03 3.24
CA ARG A 79 -2.89 12.17 2.70
C ARG A 79 -1.93 13.11 1.95
N ILE A 80 -2.29 13.47 0.73
CA ILE A 80 -1.63 14.52 -0.05
C ILE A 80 -2.05 15.86 0.55
N LYS A 81 -1.07 16.72 0.86
CA LYS A 81 -1.31 18.06 1.41
C LYS A 81 -1.90 18.99 0.37
#